data_AF-A0A7W8JWG7-F1
#
_entry.id   AF-A0A7W8JWG7-F1
#
_cell.length_a   1.000
_cell.length_b   1.000
_cell.length_c   1.000
_cell.angle_alpha   90.00
_cell.angle_beta   90.00
_cell.angle_gamma   90.00
#
_symmetry.space_group_name_H-M   'P 1'
#
loop_
_entity.id
_entity.type
_entity.pdbx_description
1 polymer ?
#
loop_
_entity_poly.entity_id
_entity_poly.type
_entity_poly.pdbx_seq_one_letter_code
_entity_poly.pdbx_strand_id
1 'polypeptide(L)'
;MSELFGPLGWEPEHSRDEVRPTDQLRFVRRAVGGFEATYGRWGLVPARMSLEEAKRYATFNARVESLKDKPMFRAAFQTQRCVIPLAGFWEWPVRAGVKSRVRIARKDDKPLLVAGL
;
A
#
# COMPACT_ATOMS: atom_id res chain seq x y z
N MET A 1 5.09 9.37 21.23
CA MET A 1 4.78 8.34 20.22
C MET A 1 3.28 8.00 20.11
N SER A 2 2.45 8.41 21.07
CA SER A 2 0.97 8.27 21.02
C SER A 2 0.27 9.28 20.09
N GLU A 3 0.91 10.40 19.76
CA GLU A 3 0.26 11.47 18.99
C GLU A 3 0.24 11.23 17.47
N LEU A 4 1.06 10.32 16.95
CA LEU A 4 1.10 10.01 15.51
C LEU A 4 -0.09 9.16 15.05
N PHE A 5 -0.72 8.46 16.00
CA PHE A 5 -1.81 7.53 15.74
C PHE A 5 -3.13 7.94 16.40
N GLY A 6 -3.13 8.93 17.31
CA GLY A 6 -4.30 9.34 18.10
C GLY A 6 -4.99 8.18 18.82
N PRO A 7 -6.11 8.37 19.53
CA PRO A 7 -7.09 7.31 19.56
C PRO A 7 -7.40 7.08 18.07
N LEU A 8 -7.16 5.87 17.57
CA LEU A 8 -7.58 5.48 16.23
C LEU A 8 -9.09 5.69 16.17
N GLY A 9 -9.53 6.91 15.84
CA GLY A 9 -10.84 7.27 15.35
C GLY A 9 -11.02 6.62 13.99
N TRP A 10 -10.87 5.30 13.99
CA TRP A 10 -11.27 4.36 13.00
C TRP A 10 -12.79 4.30 13.12
N GLU A 11 -13.43 5.38 12.71
CA GLU A 11 -14.72 5.24 12.06
C GLU A 11 -14.37 4.87 10.62
N PRO A 12 -14.74 3.68 10.12
CA PRO A 12 -14.52 3.29 8.73
C PRO A 12 -15.41 4.13 7.82
N GLU A 13 -15.14 5.43 7.75
CA GLU A 13 -15.78 6.33 6.80
C GLU A 13 -15.07 6.10 5.47
N HIS A 14 -15.57 5.09 4.73
CA HIS A 14 -15.57 4.87 3.27
C HIS A 14 -15.71 3.37 2.92
N SER A 15 -16.89 2.82 3.19
CA SER A 15 -17.72 1.89 2.38
C SER A 15 -17.12 0.80 1.47
N ARG A 16 -15.86 0.37 1.63
CA ARG A 16 -15.37 -0.85 0.96
C ARG A 16 -14.71 -1.77 1.98
N ASP A 17 -15.36 -2.92 2.21
CA ASP A 17 -14.78 -4.04 2.95
C ASP A 17 -13.47 -4.53 2.31
N GLU A 18 -13.26 -4.23 1.02
CA GLU A 18 -12.11 -4.65 0.23
C GLU A 18 -11.61 -3.54 -0.69
N VAL A 19 -10.32 -3.21 -0.56
CA VAL A 19 -9.60 -2.29 -1.46
C VAL A 19 -8.84 -3.10 -2.51
N ARG A 20 -8.84 -2.64 -3.76
CA ARG A 20 -8.25 -3.34 -4.92
C ARG A 20 -7.18 -2.47 -5.59
N PRO A 21 -6.32 -3.06 -6.43
CA PRO A 21 -5.41 -2.27 -7.25
C PRO A 21 -6.17 -1.15 -7.96
N THR A 22 -5.55 0.02 -8.04
CA THR A 22 -6.09 1.28 -8.59
C THR A 22 -7.07 2.06 -7.72
N ASP A 23 -7.61 1.47 -6.64
CA ASP A 23 -8.41 2.20 -5.65
C ASP A 23 -7.52 3.17 -4.83
N GLN A 24 -8.15 4.08 -4.08
CA GLN A 24 -7.44 4.94 -3.13
C GLN A 24 -7.10 4.15 -1.85
N LEU A 25 -5.88 4.28 -1.38
CA LEU A 25 -5.39 3.78 -0.08
C LEU A 25 -4.99 4.96 0.80
N ARG A 26 -5.30 4.86 2.09
CA ARG A 26 -4.72 5.72 3.12
C ARG A 26 -3.31 5.24 3.43
N PHE A 27 -2.34 6.15 3.48
CA PHE A 27 -0.97 5.85 3.87
C PHE A 27 -0.36 7.01 4.67
N VAL A 28 0.70 6.71 5.41
CA VAL A 28 1.48 7.68 6.18
C VAL A 28 2.81 7.92 5.48
N ARG A 29 3.17 9.18 5.24
CA ARG A 29 4.45 9.56 4.64
C ARG A 29 5.14 10.66 5.44
N ARG A 30 6.43 10.87 5.16
CA ARG A 30 7.16 12.02 5.71
C ARG A 30 6.63 13.32 5.10
N ALA A 31 6.42 14.31 5.94
CA ALA A 31 6.03 15.67 5.56
C ALA A 31 6.96 16.69 6.25
N VAL A 32 6.80 17.96 5.91
CA VAL A 32 7.54 19.05 6.60
C VAL A 32 7.15 19.02 8.08
N GLY A 33 8.14 18.91 8.97
CA GLY A 33 7.91 18.90 10.42
C GLY A 33 7.47 17.55 11.02
N GLY A 34 7.35 16.48 10.23
CA GLY A 34 7.00 15.17 10.79
C GLY A 34 6.43 14.18 9.77
N PHE A 35 5.25 13.66 10.08
CA PHE A 35 4.54 12.68 9.26
C PHE A 35 3.09 13.12 9.06
N GLU A 36 2.53 12.80 7.91
CA GLU A 36 1.12 13.03 7.61
C GLU A 36 0.46 11.74 7.14
N ALA A 37 -0.82 11.57 7.46
CA ALA A 37 -1.68 10.56 6.87
C ALA A 37 -2.47 11.18 5.71
N THR A 38 -2.40 10.58 4.53
CA THR A 38 -3.06 11.07 3.32
C THR A 38 -3.56 9.91 2.46
N TYR A 39 -4.20 10.20 1.32
CA TYR A 39 -4.73 9.22 0.38
C TYR A 39 -3.98 9.27 -0.95
N GLY A 40 -3.91 8.12 -1.63
CA GLY A 40 -3.43 8.03 -3.00
C GLY A 40 -3.74 6.70 -3.64
N ARG A 41 -3.54 6.62 -4.95
CA ARG A 41 -3.84 5.43 -5.76
C ARG A 41 -2.95 4.24 -5.39
N TRP A 42 -3.53 3.06 -5.24
CA TRP A 42 -2.79 1.80 -5.19
C TRP A 42 -2.26 1.43 -6.57
N GLY A 43 -1.06 1.93 -6.86
CA GLY A 43 -0.32 1.67 -8.08
C GLY A 43 0.42 2.92 -8.51
N LEU A 44 1.75 2.83 -8.46
CA LEU A 44 2.65 3.95 -8.68
C LEU A 44 2.54 4.47 -10.13
N VAL A 45 2.48 5.79 -10.26
CA VAL A 45 2.62 6.51 -11.53
C VAL A 45 3.91 7.33 -11.44
N PRO A 46 4.99 6.92 -12.13
CA PRO A 46 6.24 7.67 -12.11
C PRO A 46 6.04 9.09 -12.63
N ALA A 47 6.75 10.07 -12.06
CA ALA A 47 6.59 11.49 -12.42
C ALA A 47 6.81 11.82 -13.91
N ARG A 48 7.55 10.98 -14.64
CA ARG A 48 7.84 11.14 -16.08
C ARG A 48 6.92 10.32 -16.98
N MET A 49 5.81 9.82 -16.45
CA MET A 49 4.88 8.92 -17.14
C MET A 49 3.46 9.41 -16.91
N SER A 50 2.64 9.38 -17.96
CA SER A 50 1.20 9.63 -17.84
C SER A 50 0.51 8.46 -17.12
N LEU A 51 -0.69 8.71 -16.59
CA LEU A 51 -1.50 7.65 -16.01
C LEU A 51 -1.83 6.55 -17.03
N GLU A 52 -2.09 6.91 -18.29
CA GLU A 52 -2.41 5.94 -19.35
C GLU A 52 -1.23 5.03 -19.70
N GLU A 53 -0.02 5.56 -19.71
CA GLU A 53 1.19 4.74 -19.86
C GLU A 53 1.40 3.83 -18.65
N ALA A 54 1.24 4.37 -17.43
CA ALA A 54 1.43 3.61 -16.20
C ALA A 54 0.43 2.46 -16.04
N LYS A 55 -0.82 2.62 -16.51
CA LYS A 55 -1.86 1.57 -16.52
C LYS A 55 -1.45 0.31 -17.27
N ARG A 56 -0.51 0.41 -18.22
CA ARG A 56 0.02 -0.75 -18.97
C ARG A 56 0.93 -1.64 -18.12
N TYR A 57 1.32 -1.18 -16.92
CA TYR A 57 2.22 -1.88 -16.02
C TYR A 57 1.54 -2.23 -14.70
N ALA A 58 1.87 -3.39 -14.14
CA ALA A 58 1.44 -3.81 -12.82
C ALA A 58 2.28 -3.14 -11.71
N THR A 59 2.02 -1.85 -11.45
CA THR A 59 2.80 -1.02 -10.49
C THR A 59 2.24 -1.00 -9.07
N PHE A 60 1.32 -1.91 -8.74
CA PHE A 60 0.71 -2.04 -7.42
C PHE A 60 1.58 -2.82 -6.42
N ASN A 61 2.58 -3.57 -6.88
CA ASN A 61 3.57 -4.25 -6.04
C ASN A 61 4.98 -4.04 -6.58
N ALA A 62 5.96 -3.88 -5.68
CA ALA A 62 7.38 -3.78 -6.01
C ALA A 62 8.18 -4.86 -5.29
N ARG A 63 8.99 -5.62 -6.03
CA ARG A 63 9.88 -6.65 -5.48
C ARG A 63 11.08 -6.01 -4.78
N VAL A 64 11.25 -6.27 -3.48
CA VAL A 64 12.32 -5.68 -2.64
C VAL A 64 13.71 -5.94 -3.20
N GLU A 65 13.89 -7.08 -3.86
CA GLU A 65 15.14 -7.53 -4.46
C GLU A 65 15.61 -6.65 -5.63
N SER A 66 14.69 -5.94 -6.29
CA SER A 66 14.97 -5.22 -7.54
C SER A 66 14.43 -3.79 -7.62
N LEU A 67 13.64 -3.34 -6.64
CA LEU A 67 12.97 -2.02 -6.70
C LEU A 67 13.94 -0.84 -6.76
N LYS A 68 15.17 -1.02 -6.27
CA LYS A 68 16.22 0.02 -6.30
C LYS A 68 16.80 0.25 -7.71
N ASP A 69 16.73 -0.77 -8.57
CA ASP A 69 17.34 -0.76 -9.91
C ASP A 69 16.30 -0.56 -11.01
N LYS A 70 15.04 -0.93 -10.77
CA LYS A 70 13.96 -0.78 -11.75
C LYS A 70 13.57 0.70 -11.93
N PRO A 71 13.60 1.26 -13.16
CA PRO A 71 13.24 2.66 -13.43
C PRO A 71 11.85 3.06 -12.91
N MET A 72 10.92 2.11 -12.92
CA MET A 72 9.55 2.29 -12.42
C MET A 72 9.49 2.68 -10.94
N PHE A 73 10.41 2.16 -10.11
CA PHE A 73 10.34 2.26 -8.65
C PHE A 73 11.51 3.01 -8.02
N ARG A 74 12.67 3.07 -8.68
CA ARG A 74 13.92 3.59 -8.13
C ARG A 74 13.78 5.00 -7.54
N ALA A 75 13.11 5.90 -8.25
CA ALA A 75 12.93 7.29 -7.78
C ALA A 75 12.07 7.34 -6.51
N ALA A 76 10.93 6.67 -6.52
CA ALA A 76 10.02 6.62 -5.38
C ALA A 76 10.67 5.95 -4.16
N PHE A 77 11.48 4.90 -4.38
CA PHE A 77 12.25 4.26 -3.32
C PHE A 77 13.20 5.21 -2.59
N GLN A 78 13.79 6.18 -3.31
CA GLN A 78 14.72 7.14 -2.71
C GLN A 78 14.00 8.19 -1.86
N THR A 79 12.85 8.70 -2.30
CA THR A 79 12.27 9.93 -1.72
C THR A 79 10.80 9.85 -1.32
N GLN A 80 10.03 8.83 -1.73
CA GLN A 80 8.57 8.79 -1.59
C GLN A 80 8.05 7.65 -0.71
N ARG A 81 8.93 6.98 0.03
CA ARG A 81 8.56 5.87 0.95
C ARG A 81 7.42 6.25 1.89
N CYS A 82 6.48 5.33 2.06
CA CYS A 82 5.33 5.47 2.94
C CYS A 82 5.06 4.18 3.73
N VAL A 83 4.17 4.27 4.70
CA VAL A 83 3.65 3.13 5.47
C VAL A 83 2.15 3.03 5.26
N ILE A 84 1.67 1.87 4.86
CA ILE A 84 0.27 1.59 4.58
C ILE A 84 -0.28 0.73 5.73
N PRO A 85 -1.13 1.28 6.62
CA PRO A 85 -1.82 0.50 7.63
C PRO A 85 -2.94 -0.34 6.99
N LEU A 86 -2.94 -1.64 7.23
CA LEU A 86 -3.95 -2.57 6.71
C LEU A 86 -4.51 -3.46 7.81
N ALA A 87 -5.81 -3.73 7.80
CA ALA A 87 -6.41 -4.74 8.69
C ALA A 87 -6.00 -6.19 8.30
N GLY A 88 -5.62 -6.40 7.04
CA GLY A 88 -5.26 -7.68 6.45
C GLY A 88 -5.19 -7.57 4.93
N PHE A 89 -4.72 -8.63 4.26
CA PHE A 89 -4.76 -8.74 2.80
C PHE A 89 -5.22 -10.14 2.38
N TRP A 90 -5.63 -10.26 1.13
CA TRP A 90 -6.13 -11.52 0.56
C TRP A 90 -5.07 -12.15 -0.32
N GLU A 91 -4.93 -13.47 -0.21
CA GLU A 91 -4.11 -14.29 -1.09
C GLU A 91 -4.94 -15.42 -1.68
N TRP A 92 -4.47 -15.96 -2.81
CA TRP A 92 -5.12 -17.07 -3.48
C TRP A 92 -4.16 -18.25 -3.71
N PRO A 93 -3.75 -18.94 -2.64
CA PRO A 93 -2.90 -20.11 -2.76
C PRO A 93 -3.59 -21.24 -3.54
N VAL A 94 -2.78 -21.98 -4.30
CA VAL A 94 -3.20 -23.24 -4.93
C VAL A 94 -2.77 -24.39 -4.01
N ARG A 95 -3.74 -25.20 -3.57
CA ARG A 95 -3.49 -26.40 -2.76
C ARG A 95 -4.23 -27.58 -3.41
N ALA A 96 -3.51 -28.66 -3.69
CA ALA A 96 -4.05 -29.83 -4.39
C ALA A 96 -4.82 -29.47 -5.68
N GLY A 97 -4.29 -28.52 -6.46
CA GLY A 97 -4.91 -28.06 -7.71
C GLY A 97 -6.08 -27.07 -7.54
N VAL A 98 -6.52 -26.79 -6.31
CA VAL A 98 -7.63 -25.88 -6.03
C VAL A 98 -7.11 -24.52 -5.57
N LYS A 99 -7.52 -23.45 -6.26
CA LYS A 99 -7.26 -22.06 -5.85
C LYS A 99 -8.32 -21.63 -4.85
N SER A 100 -7.92 -21.28 -3.64
CA SER A 100 -8.83 -20.84 -2.58
C SER A 100 -8.43 -19.47 -2.05
N ARG A 101 -9.40 -18.66 -1.67
CA ARG A 101 -9.16 -17.32 -1.11
C ARG A 101 -8.86 -17.44 0.38
N VAL A 102 -7.75 -16.85 0.84
CA VAL A 102 -7.37 -16.80 2.26
C VAL A 102 -7.10 -15.37 2.71
N ARG A 103 -7.49 -15.03 3.93
CA ARG A 103 -7.16 -13.75 4.56
C ARG A 103 -5.89 -13.92 5.39
N ILE A 104 -4.94 -13.01 5.21
CA ILE A 104 -3.73 -12.91 6.03
C ILE A 104 -3.84 -11.63 6.86
N ALA A 105 -3.76 -11.76 8.18
CA ALA A 105 -3.85 -10.66 9.13
C ALA A 105 -3.03 -10.98 10.38
N ARG A 106 -2.81 -9.97 11.23
CA ARG A 106 -2.15 -10.18 12.52
C ARG A 106 -3.08 -10.90 13.49
N LYS A 107 -2.50 -11.76 14.34
CA LYS A 107 -3.21 -12.52 15.36
C LYS A 107 -3.77 -11.66 16.50
N ASP A 108 -3.17 -10.49 16.74
CA ASP A 108 -3.55 -9.57 17.82
C ASP A 108 -4.57 -8.51 17.39
N ASP A 109 -5.22 -8.69 16.23
CA ASP A 109 -6.19 -7.78 15.62
C ASP A 109 -5.70 -6.33 15.39
N LYS A 110 -4.40 -6.08 15.59
CA LYS A 110 -3.79 -4.78 15.26
C LYS A 110 -3.52 -4.68 13.76
N PRO A 111 -3.36 -3.46 13.23
CA PRO A 111 -3.00 -3.27 11.83
C PRO A 111 -1.63 -3.87 11.47
N LEU A 112 -1.55 -4.46 10.27
CA LEU A 112 -0.29 -4.63 9.54
C LEU A 112 0.20 -3.26 9.10
N LEU A 113 1.51 -3.03 9.22
CA LEU A 113 2.17 -1.83 8.69
C LEU A 113 3.01 -2.27 7.50
N VAL A 114 2.52 -2.00 6.29
CA VAL A 114 3.16 -2.43 5.05
C VAL A 114 4.03 -1.30 4.49
N ALA A 115 5.23 -1.63 4.02
CA ALA A 115 6.10 -0.66 3.36
C ALA A 115 5.57 -0.32 1.96
N GLY A 116 5.47 0.96 1.65
CA GLY A 116 5.06 1.48 0.34
C GLY A 116 6.06 2.47 -0.23
N LEU A 117 5.88 2.81 -1.52
CA LEU A 117 6.67 3.75 -2.32
C LEU A 117 5.77 4.84 -2.89
#